data_AF-A0A424Y253-F1
#
_entry.id   AF-A0A424Y253-F1
#
_cell.length_a   1.000
_cell.length_b   1.000
_cell.length_c   1.000
_cell.angle_alpha   90.00
_cell.angle_beta   90.00
_cell.angle_gamma   90.00
#
_symmetry.space_group_name_H-M   'P 1'
#
loop_
_entity.id
_entity.type
_entity.pdbx_description
1 polymer ?
#
loop_
_entity_poly.entity_id
_entity_poly.type
_entity_poly.pdbx_seq_one_letter_code
_entity_poly.pdbx_strand_id
1 'polypeptide(L)' 'MAKRTISVFMVISLLMLLVTTISAFSSDEIRFQDEALERFIRREIGKPEGPIMPEDVEDLRTVDTTT' A
#
# COMPACT_ATOMS: atom_id res chain seq x y z
N MET A 1 14.09 -6.17 -43.15
CA MET A 1 13.75 -5.09 -42.21
C MET A 1 12.54 -5.42 -41.33
N ALA A 2 11.46 -6.02 -41.87
CA ALA A 2 10.25 -6.41 -41.13
C ALA A 2 10.46 -7.36 -39.93
N LYS A 3 11.45 -8.26 -39.97
CA LYS A 3 11.71 -9.22 -38.87
C LYS A 3 12.18 -8.54 -37.57
N ARG A 4 12.96 -7.44 -37.67
CA ARG A 4 13.41 -6.67 -36.50
C ARG A 4 12.27 -5.83 -35.91
N THR A 5 11.42 -5.26 -36.76
CA THR A 5 10.25 -4.49 -36.29
C THR A 5 9.22 -5.38 -35.61
N ILE A 6 8.91 -6.56 -36.16
CA ILE A 6 8.00 -7.54 -35.54
C ILE A 6 8.51 -8.00 -34.17
N SER A 7 9.80 -8.30 -34.06
CA SER A 7 10.41 -8.70 -32.79
C SER A 7 10.32 -7.59 -31.73
N VAL A 8 10.54 -6.33 -32.11
CA VAL A 8 10.42 -5.19 -31.20
C VAL A 8 8.97 -5.00 -30.72
N PHE A 9 7.99 -5.10 -31.62
CA PHE A 9 6.57 -5.03 -31.25
C PHE A 9 6.16 -6.16 -30.29
N MET A 10 6.67 -7.38 -30.50
CA MET A 10 6.39 -8.52 -29.63
C MET A 10 6.95 -8.32 -28.22
N VAL A 11 8.16 -7.77 -28.10
CA VAL A 11 8.78 -7.48 -26.80
C VAL A 11 8.06 -6.34 -26.08
N ILE A 12 7.65 -5.29 -26.80
CA ILE A 12 6.88 -4.18 -26.22
C ILE A 12 5.49 -4.64 -25.76
N SER A 13 4.83 -5.51 -26.54
CA SER A 13 3.54 -6.08 -26.16
C SER A 13 3.67 -6.97 -24.91
N LEU A 14 4.76 -7.72 -24.78
CA LEU A 14 5.05 -8.53 -23.59
C LEU A 14 5.38 -7.66 -22.37
N LEU A 15 6.11 -6.56 -22.57
CA LEU A 15 6.40 -5.58 -21.51
C LEU A 15 5.13 -4.89 -21.01
N MET A 16 4.24 -4.48 -21.92
CA MET A 16 2.96 -3.86 -21.58
C MET A 16 2.03 -4.82 -20.81
N LEU A 17 2.07 -6.12 -21.12
CA LEU A 17 1.33 -7.15 -20.38
C LEU A 17 1.85 -7.32 -18.94
N LEU A 18 3.16 -7.20 -18.71
CA LEU A 18 3.75 -7.29 -17.37
C LEU A 18 3.39 -6.10 -16.47
N VAL A 19 3.14 -4.93 -17.05
CA VAL A 19 2.78 -3.71 -16.28
C VAL A 19 1.35 -3.77 -15.75
N THR A 20 0.42 -4.45 -16.42
CA THR A 20 -1.00 -4.50 -16.00
C THR A 20 -1.26 -5.41 -14.80
N THR A 21 -0.37 -6.37 -14.50
CA THR A 21 -0.56 -7.30 -13.37
C THR A 21 -0.07 -6.78 -12.02
N ILE A 22 0.56 -5.59 -11.98
CA ILE A 22 1.18 -5.06 -10.75
C ILE A 22 0.18 -4.28 -9.86
N SER A 23 -1.00 -3.93 -10.38
CA SER A 23 -1.90 -2.95 -9.74
C SER A 23 -2.86 -3.51 -8.66
N ALA A 24 -2.62 -4.69 -8.09
CA ALA A 24 -3.59 -5.39 -7.23
C ALA A 24 -3.16 -5.64 -5.78
N PHE A 25 -2.19 -4.88 -5.24
CA PHE A 25 -1.93 -4.81 -3.80
C PHE A 25 -2.62 -3.58 -3.22
N SER A 26 -3.92 -3.68 -2.92
CA SER A 26 -4.62 -2.68 -2.11
C SER A 26 -4.87 -3.24 -0.72
N SER A 27 -3.88 -3.10 0.16
CA SER A 27 -4.17 -3.09 1.59
C SER A 27 -5.02 -1.83 1.83
N ASP A 28 -6.26 -2.01 2.30
CA ASP A 28 -7.14 -0.88 2.58
C ASP A 28 -6.59 -0.07 3.75
N GLU A 29 -6.45 1.24 3.54
CA GLU A 29 -6.06 2.18 4.59
C GLU A 29 -7.05 2.13 5.76
N ILE A 30 -6.52 2.01 6.98
CA ILE A 30 -7.29 2.13 8.20
C ILE A 30 -7.53 3.61 8.48
N ARG A 31 -8.80 4.01 8.51
CA ARG A 31 -9.23 5.37 8.83
C ARG A 31 -9.97 5.37 10.16
N PHE A 32 -9.55 6.22 11.07
CA PHE A 32 -10.20 6.38 12.37
C PHE A 32 -11.13 7.59 12.31
N GLN A 33 -12.39 7.43 12.76
CA GLN A 33 -13.33 8.54 12.82
C GLN A 33 -13.03 9.49 13.98
N ASP A 34 -12.46 8.96 15.06
CA ASP A 34 -12.07 9.73 16.24
C ASP A 34 -10.62 10.18 16.09
N GLU A 35 -10.40 11.48 15.94
CA GLU A 35 -9.07 12.06 15.82
C GLU A 35 -8.19 11.83 17.07
N ALA A 36 -8.79 11.78 18.26
CA ALA A 36 -8.05 11.53 19.49
C ALA A 36 -7.53 10.09 19.51
N LEU A 37 -8.35 9.14 19.07
CA LEU A 37 -7.93 7.75 18.88
C LEU A 37 -6.85 7.64 17.81
N GLU A 38 -7.01 8.30 16.66
CA GLU A 38 -5.99 8.27 15.62
C GLU A 38 -4.65 8.79 16.15
N ARG A 39 -4.65 9.94 16.82
CA ARG A 39 -3.43 10.50 17.42
C ARG A 39 -2.83 9.57 18.47
N PHE A 40 -3.65 8.87 19.24
CA PHE A 40 -3.16 7.88 20.20
C PHE A 40 -2.46 6.72 19.48
N ILE A 41 -3.14 6.09 18.52
CA ILE A 41 -2.60 4.95 17.77
C ILE A 41 -1.32 5.37 17.04
N ARG A 42 -1.29 6.53 16.39
CA ARG A 42 -0.10 7.07 15.73
C ARG A 42 1.11 7.20 16.64
N ARG A 43 0.89 7.60 17.91
CA ARG A 43 1.97 7.65 18.91
C ARG A 43 2.44 6.25 19.28
N GLU A 44 1.51 5.32 19.47
CA GLU A 44 1.82 3.94 19.85
C GLU A 44 2.62 3.19 18.78
N ILE A 45 2.26 3.37 17.50
CA ILE A 45 2.97 2.77 16.36
C ILE A 45 4.17 3.60 15.88
N GLY A 46 4.45 4.76 16.49
CA GLY A 46 5.56 5.63 16.09
C GLY A 46 5.43 6.26 14.69
N LYS A 47 4.20 6.44 14.18
CA LYS A 47 3.91 6.91 12.81
C LYS A 47 3.08 8.21 12.82
N PRO A 48 3.73 9.39 12.93
CA PRO A 48 3.02 10.65 13.12
C PRO A 48 2.24 11.12 11.88
N GLU A 49 2.65 10.71 10.68
CA GLU A 49 2.06 11.14 9.41
C GLU A 49 1.91 9.96 8.43
N GLY A 50 1.11 10.19 7.38
CA GLY A 50 0.85 9.20 6.33
C GLY A 50 -0.25 8.21 6.69
N PRO A 51 -0.60 7.31 5.76
CA PRO A 51 -1.71 6.39 5.93
C PRO A 51 -1.34 5.29 6.93
N ILE A 52 -2.32 4.90 7.75
CA ILE A 52 -2.18 3.76 8.67
C ILE A 52 -2.67 2.53 7.93
N MET A 53 -1.80 1.55 7.77
CA MET A 53 -2.06 0.29 7.11
C MET A 53 -2.31 -0.82 8.14
N PRO A 54 -2.98 -1.92 7.77
CA PRO A 54 -3.16 -3.08 8.66
C PRO A 54 -1.87 -3.62 9.26
N GLU A 55 -0.79 -3.65 8.49
CA GLU A 55 0.54 -4.06 8.94
C GLU A 55 1.14 -3.16 10.03
N ASP A 56 0.78 -1.86 10.07
CA ASP A 56 1.30 -0.95 11.10
C ASP A 56 0.71 -1.27 12.48
N VAL A 57 -0.45 -1.92 12.53
CA VAL A 57 -1.20 -2.18 13.77
C VAL A 57 -1.29 -3.66 14.11
N GLU A 58 -0.67 -4.54 13.32
CA GLU A 58 -0.74 -5.99 13.47
C GLU A 58 -0.21 -6.47 14.85
N ASP A 59 0.77 -5.75 15.39
CA ASP A 59 1.37 -6.04 16.70
C ASP A 59 0.64 -5.38 17.89
N LEU A 60 -0.33 -4.50 17.64
CA LEU A 60 -1.10 -3.84 18.70
C LEU A 60 -2.14 -4.80 19.29
N ARG A 61 -1.87 -5.30 20.50
CA ARG A 61 -2.78 -6.22 21.21
C ARG A 61 -3.74 -5.54 22.20
N THR A 62 -3.27 -4.47 22.84
CA THR A 62 -3.99 -3.75 23.88
C THR A 62 -3.62 -2.27 23.81
N VAL A 63 -4.62 -1.42 23.94
CA VAL A 63 -4.47 0.04 23.86
C VAL A 63 -5.13 0.60 25.11
N ASP A 64 -4.32 1.03 26.09
CA ASP A 64 -4.82 1.59 27.34
C ASP A 64 -5.12 3.08 27.18
N THR A 65 -6.41 3.43 27.12
CA THR A 65 -6.87 4.81 26.89
C THR A 65 -7.00 5.65 28.18
N THR A 66 -6.44 5.21 29.30
CA THR A 66 -6.72 5.80 30.63
C THR A 66 -5.76 6.93 31.05
N THR A 67 -4.93 7.43 30.14
CA THR A 67 -3.98 8.53 30.39
C THR A 67 -4.47 9.83 29.77
#